data_AF-A0A350YT67-F1
#
_entry.id   AF-A0A350YT67-F1
#
_cell.length_a   1.000
_cell.length_b   1.000
_cell.length_c   1.000
_cell.angle_alpha   90.00
_cell.angle_beta   90.00
_cell.angle_gamma   90.00
#
_symmetry.space_group_name_H-M   'P 1'
#
loop_
_entity.id
_entity.type
_entity.pdbx_description
1 polymer ?
#
loop_
_entity_poly.entity_id
_entity_poly.type
_entity_poly.pdbx_seq_one_letter_code
_entity_poly.pdbx_strand_id
1 'polypeptide(L)'
;MKPEYLIILLLPLFLLSGCSEKDSPPSELPEGCISLKDLETKHDYYLPFAIVNDSNLVSRVFLNGKEINLATGRFIEFKQTGFYEIVVIYTDPQKPAGTFLFTTKTPERENSEWGIREWIPVPFDPVLMGMEDIEVFYPRRFTGDIGLPFIFFIRESGNLREIWCEGKCLDTGDDFNIKMGTGSVYLASSSIDGNVDFRIGGRNLTVNLSEAAGASIELTGIIDSPVEIPANSVVRVTGNLEIAEGGSLVVSEGVLILIDEAVDINVGGPVIFAGTQDNPVYLTSDEKESYWGGFISRSTEGTIRAEYTIFSGSGFHDSEGYNWGHSGRQALFYTENSTLDLYQCFITDHVGQVFYPQNSTVLLDNILVQRVQTGGQINNSQLYLSNSVFTDFPDDKYVYADEDNDALYLNATDAVIENTLFMFAKDDGLDSGMEEGGTITVTNCRFEACFHEGAALSSGGTVEKEHIFTDCVFINCGQGLELGFSSPNHTVTADKCLFLYNGTGIRYGDNYEWSEVNGKMNVKNSFSLYNDRDVWNMVRKTWSPKLQNLTFENTRISKPSSQYPELETYKE
;
A
#
# COMPACT_ATOMS: atom_id res chain seq x y z
N MET A 1 11.15 -43.77 -4.65
CA MET A 1 11.79 -44.46 -3.51
C MET A 1 11.29 -43.79 -2.24
N LYS A 2 10.46 -44.50 -1.47
CA LYS A 2 10.06 -44.11 -0.11
C LYS A 2 11.07 -44.71 0.87
N PRO A 3 11.46 -44.02 1.94
CA PRO A 3 11.86 -44.66 3.18
C PRO A 3 10.75 -44.49 4.22
N GLU A 4 10.34 -45.63 4.74
CA GLU A 4 9.34 -45.85 5.78
C GLU A 4 9.89 -45.39 7.13
N TYR A 5 9.15 -44.54 7.85
CA TYR A 5 9.45 -44.24 9.25
C TYR A 5 8.76 -45.26 10.16
N LEU A 6 9.60 -46.10 10.76
CA LEU A 6 9.29 -47.01 11.85
C LEU A 6 8.96 -46.19 13.12
N ILE A 7 7.68 -46.00 13.43
CA ILE A 7 7.25 -45.39 14.70
C ILE A 7 7.18 -46.48 15.77
N ILE A 8 8.14 -46.45 16.69
CA ILE A 8 8.14 -47.25 17.92
C ILE A 8 7.13 -46.62 18.89
N LEU A 9 6.06 -47.35 19.17
CA LEU A 9 5.01 -46.98 20.11
C LEU A 9 5.49 -47.29 21.54
N LEU A 10 6.03 -46.29 22.23
CA LEU A 10 6.29 -46.34 23.68
C LEU A 10 5.11 -45.68 24.40
N LEU A 11 4.24 -46.51 24.97
CA LEU A 11 3.19 -46.12 25.91
C LEU A 11 3.80 -45.84 27.29
N PRO A 12 3.72 -44.63 27.86
CA PRO A 12 3.80 -44.47 29.31
C PRO A 12 2.40 -44.55 29.90
N LEU A 13 2.19 -45.55 30.76
CA LEU A 13 1.09 -45.59 31.72
C LEU A 13 1.22 -44.37 32.65
N PHE A 14 0.43 -43.32 32.40
CA PHE A 14 0.21 -42.27 33.40
C PHE A 14 -0.95 -42.69 34.31
N LEU A 15 -0.58 -43.01 35.54
CA LEU A 15 -1.50 -43.18 36.66
C LEU A 15 -2.26 -41.86 36.90
N LEU A 16 -3.58 -41.95 36.93
CA LEU A 16 -4.49 -40.91 37.41
C LEU A 16 -4.21 -40.62 38.89
N SER A 17 -3.37 -39.63 39.16
CA SER A 17 -3.37 -38.91 40.43
C SER A 17 -4.15 -37.62 40.23
N GLY A 18 -5.37 -37.57 40.75
CA GLY A 18 -6.16 -36.35 40.85
C GLY A 18 -5.45 -35.34 41.74
N CYS A 19 -4.72 -34.41 41.12
CA CYS A 19 -4.30 -33.18 41.76
C CYS A 19 -5.44 -32.18 41.55
N SER A 20 -6.20 -31.89 42.61
CA SER A 20 -6.96 -30.65 42.69
C SER A 20 -5.94 -29.50 42.59
N GLU A 21 -6.05 -28.65 41.57
CA GLU A 21 -5.39 -27.35 41.57
C GLU A 21 -5.70 -26.69 42.91
N LYS A 22 -4.68 -26.53 43.75
CA LYS A 22 -4.79 -25.67 44.91
C LYS A 22 -4.81 -24.25 44.37
N ASP A 23 -5.92 -23.56 44.61
CA ASP A 23 -6.08 -22.11 44.42
C ASP A 23 -4.92 -21.38 45.10
N SER A 24 -3.89 -21.07 44.32
CA SER A 24 -2.91 -20.06 44.68
C SER A 24 -3.66 -18.73 44.76
N PRO A 25 -3.39 -17.87 45.75
CA PRO A 25 -3.96 -16.53 45.77
C PRO A 25 -3.63 -15.82 44.45
N PRO A 26 -4.53 -14.98 43.93
CA PRO A 26 -4.34 -14.37 42.62
C PRO A 26 -3.02 -13.59 42.62
N SER A 27 -2.30 -13.71 41.49
CA SER A 27 -1.22 -12.79 41.13
C SER A 27 -1.67 -11.36 41.38
N GLU A 28 -0.75 -10.46 41.71
CA GLU A 28 -1.02 -9.02 41.71
C GLU A 28 -1.85 -8.63 40.47
N LEU A 29 -2.84 -7.75 40.66
CA LEU A 29 -3.69 -7.33 39.55
C LEU A 29 -2.81 -6.72 38.45
N PRO A 30 -3.04 -7.05 37.18
CA PRO A 30 -2.30 -6.45 36.08
C PRO A 30 -2.41 -4.92 36.09
N GLU A 31 -1.43 -4.26 35.50
CA GLU A 31 -1.53 -2.84 35.18
C GLU A 31 -2.73 -2.58 34.26
N GLY A 32 -3.38 -1.41 34.40
CA GLY A 32 -4.57 -1.07 33.61
C GLY A 32 -5.84 -1.87 33.97
N CYS A 33 -5.85 -2.59 35.10
CA CYS A 33 -7.00 -3.39 35.50
C CYS A 33 -8.20 -2.53 35.95
N ILE A 34 -9.37 -2.76 35.35
CA ILE A 34 -10.66 -2.16 35.71
C ILE A 34 -11.60 -3.20 36.33
N SER A 35 -12.43 -2.80 37.29
CA SER A 35 -13.50 -3.65 37.77
C SER A 35 -14.57 -3.83 36.69
N LEU A 36 -15.11 -5.05 36.58
CA LEU A 36 -16.26 -5.37 35.73
C LEU A 36 -17.48 -4.47 36.01
N LYS A 37 -17.63 -3.93 37.23
CA LYS A 37 -18.74 -3.03 37.57
C LYS A 37 -18.54 -1.60 37.03
N ASP A 38 -17.29 -1.25 36.77
CA ASP A 38 -16.85 0.06 36.30
C ASP A 38 -16.59 0.05 34.78
N LEU A 39 -16.80 -1.10 34.13
CA LEU A 39 -16.70 -1.24 32.69
C LEU A 39 -17.76 -0.36 32.00
N GLU A 40 -17.30 0.52 31.14
CA GLU A 40 -18.15 1.37 30.32
C GLU A 40 -18.44 0.66 28.99
N THR A 41 -19.64 0.88 28.46
CA THR A 41 -20.00 0.42 27.11
C THR A 41 -19.75 1.55 26.13
N LYS A 42 -19.34 1.19 24.91
CA LYS A 42 -18.92 2.09 23.84
C LYS A 42 -17.72 2.96 24.24
N HIS A 43 -16.70 2.30 24.80
CA HIS A 43 -15.49 2.94 25.30
C HIS A 43 -14.24 2.30 24.69
N ASP A 44 -13.18 3.09 24.50
CA ASP A 44 -11.88 2.60 24.02
C ASP A 44 -10.89 2.53 25.19
N TYR A 45 -10.31 1.36 25.44
CA TYR A 45 -9.32 1.15 26.50
C TYR A 45 -7.91 1.01 25.92
N TYR A 46 -6.90 1.59 26.58
CA TYR A 46 -5.50 1.43 26.15
C TYR A 46 -4.90 0.15 26.74
N LEU A 47 -4.09 -0.55 25.94
CA LEU A 47 -3.30 -1.70 26.40
C LEU A 47 -2.07 -1.26 27.23
N PRO A 48 -1.63 -2.05 28.22
CA PRO A 48 -2.23 -3.29 28.70
C PRO A 48 -3.56 -3.03 29.44
N PHE A 49 -4.55 -3.88 29.21
CA PHE A 49 -5.89 -3.75 29.75
C PHE A 49 -6.36 -5.06 30.37
N ALA A 50 -7.00 -5.01 31.54
CA ALA A 50 -7.57 -6.19 32.17
C ALA A 50 -8.91 -5.88 32.85
N ILE A 51 -9.82 -6.86 32.87
CA ILE A 51 -11.09 -6.76 33.58
C ILE A 51 -11.09 -7.74 34.73
N VAL A 52 -11.29 -7.26 35.96
CA VAL A 52 -11.45 -8.09 37.17
C VAL A 52 -12.90 -8.16 37.60
N ASN A 53 -13.40 -9.35 37.92
CA ASN A 53 -14.67 -9.46 38.63
C ASN A 53 -14.43 -9.35 40.14
N ASP A 54 -14.58 -8.16 40.69
CA ASP A 54 -14.50 -7.89 42.14
C ASP A 54 -15.88 -8.00 42.84
N SER A 55 -16.87 -8.59 42.16
CA SER A 55 -18.25 -8.67 42.60
C SER A 55 -18.77 -10.11 42.69
N ASN A 56 -19.69 -10.37 43.61
CA ASN A 56 -20.44 -11.63 43.72
C ASN A 56 -21.81 -11.57 43.01
N LEU A 57 -22.09 -10.47 42.31
CA LEU A 57 -23.37 -10.22 41.64
C LEU A 57 -23.46 -10.85 40.25
N VAL A 58 -22.39 -11.47 39.77
CA VAL A 58 -22.28 -12.04 38.42
C VAL A 58 -22.30 -13.56 38.52
N SER A 59 -23.20 -14.19 37.76
CA SER A 59 -23.31 -15.64 37.68
C SER A 59 -22.53 -16.22 36.51
N ARG A 60 -22.59 -15.58 35.33
CA ARG A 60 -21.90 -16.02 34.10
C ARG A 60 -21.44 -14.81 33.28
N VAL A 61 -20.32 -14.95 32.58
CA VAL A 61 -19.78 -13.92 31.70
C VAL A 61 -19.45 -14.56 30.36
N PHE A 62 -19.85 -13.89 29.28
CA PHE A 62 -19.52 -14.28 27.91
C PHE A 62 -18.68 -13.18 27.28
N LEU A 63 -17.56 -13.56 26.66
CA LEU A 63 -16.73 -12.68 25.83
C LEU A 63 -16.88 -13.13 24.38
N ASN A 64 -17.35 -12.23 23.51
CA ASN A 64 -17.61 -12.52 22.09
C ASN A 64 -18.44 -13.80 21.90
N GLY A 65 -19.50 -13.96 22.71
CA GLY A 65 -20.39 -15.12 22.69
C GLY A 65 -19.85 -16.40 23.37
N LYS A 66 -18.58 -16.43 23.80
CA LYS A 66 -17.98 -17.57 24.51
C LYS A 66 -17.98 -17.34 26.01
N GLU A 67 -18.53 -18.30 26.78
CA GLU A 67 -18.48 -18.25 28.24
C GLU A 67 -17.03 -18.31 28.74
N ILE A 68 -16.68 -17.39 29.65
CA ILE A 68 -15.36 -17.30 30.27
C ILE A 68 -15.46 -17.49 31.78
N ASN A 69 -14.42 -18.06 32.39
CA ASN A 69 -14.32 -18.17 33.83
C ASN A 69 -13.83 -16.85 34.43
N LEU A 70 -14.78 -15.99 34.79
CA LEU A 70 -14.53 -14.72 35.47
C LEU A 70 -15.21 -14.71 36.85
N ALA A 71 -14.91 -15.72 37.67
CA ALA A 71 -15.40 -15.79 39.06
C ALA A 71 -14.88 -14.63 39.92
N THR A 72 -15.50 -14.37 41.07
CA THR A 72 -15.08 -13.30 41.98
C THR A 72 -13.60 -13.43 42.35
N GLY A 73 -12.83 -12.34 42.19
CA GLY A 73 -11.39 -12.27 42.39
C GLY A 73 -10.55 -12.75 41.19
N ARG A 74 -11.17 -13.20 40.09
CA ARG A 74 -10.49 -13.54 38.83
C ARG A 74 -10.54 -12.36 37.87
N PHE A 75 -9.58 -12.32 36.96
CA PHE A 75 -9.50 -11.32 35.90
C PHE A 75 -9.25 -11.97 34.54
N ILE A 76 -9.50 -11.21 33.49
CA ILE A 76 -9.09 -11.50 32.12
C ILE A 76 -8.24 -10.35 31.60
N GLU A 77 -7.12 -10.69 30.98
CA GLU A 77 -6.17 -9.72 30.40
C GLU A 77 -6.33 -9.68 28.88
N PHE A 78 -6.28 -8.48 28.32
CA PHE A 78 -6.30 -8.21 26.89
C PHE A 78 -4.90 -7.79 26.47
N LYS A 79 -4.38 -8.43 25.42
CA LYS A 79 -3.00 -8.26 24.92
C LYS A 79 -2.91 -7.85 23.47
N GLN A 80 -4.06 -7.69 22.82
CA GLN A 80 -4.17 -7.39 21.40
C GLN A 80 -5.27 -6.36 21.24
N THR A 81 -5.11 -5.47 20.26
CA THR A 81 -6.15 -4.53 19.88
C THR A 81 -7.33 -5.27 19.25
N GLY A 82 -8.51 -4.66 19.29
CA GLY A 82 -9.70 -5.24 18.70
C GLY A 82 -11.01 -4.77 19.33
N PHE A 83 -12.10 -5.27 18.77
CA PHE A 83 -13.46 -5.06 19.25
C PHE A 83 -13.94 -6.24 20.12
N TYR A 84 -14.52 -5.93 21.26
CA TYR A 84 -15.01 -6.91 22.23
C TYR A 84 -16.44 -6.64 22.69
N GLU A 85 -17.22 -7.70 22.81
CA GLU A 85 -18.51 -7.73 23.49
C GLU A 85 -18.40 -8.58 24.75
N ILE A 86 -18.75 -8.00 25.90
CA ILE A 86 -18.97 -8.74 27.14
C ILE A 86 -20.45 -8.76 27.49
N VAL A 87 -21.00 -9.97 27.66
CA VAL A 87 -22.35 -10.18 28.18
C VAL A 87 -22.26 -10.76 29.59
N VAL A 88 -22.84 -10.04 30.55
CA VAL A 88 -22.87 -10.40 31.97
C VAL A 88 -24.26 -10.87 32.35
N ILE A 89 -24.36 -12.11 32.82
CA ILE A 89 -25.57 -12.63 33.46
C ILE A 89 -25.42 -12.47 34.97
N TYR A 90 -26.37 -11.79 35.59
CA TYR A 90 -26.32 -11.50 37.02
C TYR A 90 -26.86 -12.68 37.84
N THR A 91 -26.49 -12.72 39.12
CA THR A 91 -26.99 -13.72 40.08
C THR A 91 -28.46 -13.48 40.42
N ASP A 92 -28.92 -12.22 40.36
CA ASP A 92 -30.33 -11.87 40.45
C ASP A 92 -31.03 -12.18 39.11
N PRO A 93 -31.95 -13.17 39.07
CA PRO A 93 -32.62 -13.55 37.83
C PRO A 93 -33.62 -12.49 37.32
N GLN A 94 -33.98 -11.49 38.15
CA GLN A 94 -34.83 -10.37 37.72
C GLN A 94 -34.02 -9.26 37.04
N LYS A 95 -32.69 -9.24 37.22
CA LYS A 95 -31.83 -8.24 36.58
C LYS A 95 -31.54 -8.67 35.13
N PRO A 96 -31.82 -7.81 34.14
CA PRO A 96 -31.51 -8.12 32.75
C PRO A 96 -30.00 -8.29 32.55
N ALA A 97 -29.61 -9.10 31.57
CA ALA A 97 -28.21 -9.23 31.19
C ALA A 97 -27.62 -7.86 30.83
N GLY A 98 -26.38 -7.61 31.25
CA GLY A 98 -25.62 -6.43 30.85
C GLY A 98 -24.80 -6.74 29.60
N THR A 99 -24.83 -5.85 28.61
CA THR A 99 -23.97 -5.95 27.42
C THR A 99 -23.05 -4.74 27.36
N PHE A 100 -21.76 -4.99 27.26
CA PHE A 100 -20.70 -3.98 27.20
C PHE A 100 -19.91 -4.17 25.92
N LEU A 101 -19.89 -3.13 25.09
CA LEU A 101 -19.06 -3.07 23.89
C LEU A 101 -17.86 -2.20 24.20
N PHE A 102 -16.66 -2.61 23.81
CA PHE A 102 -15.49 -1.76 23.94
C PHE A 102 -14.45 -2.17 22.91
N THR A 103 -13.50 -1.26 22.66
CA THR A 103 -12.29 -1.60 21.93
C THR A 103 -11.08 -1.53 22.83
N THR A 104 -10.00 -2.18 22.41
CA THR A 104 -8.68 -1.95 22.98
C THR A 104 -7.74 -1.41 21.90
N LYS A 105 -6.89 -0.45 22.27
CA LYS A 105 -5.96 0.25 21.36
C LYS A 105 -4.58 0.45 21.97
N THR A 106 -3.62 0.84 21.14
CA THR A 106 -2.28 1.27 21.53
C THR A 106 -2.08 2.74 21.13
N PRO A 107 -1.22 3.49 21.85
CA PRO A 107 -0.90 4.87 21.48
C PRO A 107 -0.32 4.99 20.07
N GLU A 108 0.35 3.95 19.56
CA GLU A 108 1.01 3.96 18.25
C GLU A 108 0.03 3.80 17.08
N ARG A 109 -1.16 3.22 17.30
CA ARG A 109 -2.15 2.88 16.26
C ARG A 109 -3.45 3.68 16.35
N GLU A 110 -3.48 4.66 17.25
CA GLU A 110 -4.64 5.40 17.76
C GLU A 110 -5.98 5.14 17.07
N ASN A 111 -6.23 5.86 15.97
CA ASN A 111 -7.46 5.80 15.20
C ASN A 111 -7.29 5.05 13.88
N SER A 112 -6.10 4.59 13.54
CA SER A 112 -5.86 3.88 12.27
C SER A 112 -6.45 2.47 12.33
N GLU A 113 -6.52 1.83 13.51
CA GLU A 113 -6.96 0.44 13.64
C GLU A 113 -8.11 0.25 14.67
N TRP A 114 -9.19 1.03 14.55
CA TRP A 114 -10.29 0.93 15.50
C TRP A 114 -11.08 -0.37 15.38
N GLY A 115 -11.15 -1.13 16.49
CA GLY A 115 -11.97 -2.34 16.58
C GLY A 115 -11.44 -3.53 15.77
N ILE A 116 -10.25 -3.41 15.19
CA ILE A 116 -9.51 -4.46 14.49
C ILE A 116 -8.18 -4.71 15.22
N ARG A 117 -7.49 -5.79 14.85
CA ARG A 117 -6.18 -6.09 15.43
C ARG A 117 -5.09 -5.25 14.75
N GLU A 118 -3.97 -5.09 15.45
CA GLU A 118 -2.78 -4.52 14.82
C GLU A 118 -2.33 -5.38 13.64
N TRP A 119 -2.07 -4.70 12.53
CA TRP A 119 -1.60 -5.33 11.32
C TRP A 119 -0.17 -4.91 10.98
N ILE A 120 0.59 -5.91 10.60
CA ILE A 120 1.84 -5.82 9.85
C ILE A 120 1.74 -7.00 8.86
N PRO A 121 1.95 -6.78 7.55
CA PRO A 121 1.94 -7.86 6.58
C PRO A 121 2.87 -8.99 7.00
N VAL A 122 2.45 -10.23 6.75
CA VAL A 122 3.30 -11.39 7.01
C VAL A 122 4.47 -11.39 6.02
N PRO A 123 5.72 -11.58 6.47
CA PRO A 123 6.85 -11.71 5.56
C PRO A 123 6.69 -12.87 4.57
N PHE A 124 7.14 -12.63 3.34
CA PHE A 124 7.16 -13.68 2.32
C PHE A 124 8.42 -14.53 2.44
N ASP A 125 8.27 -15.83 2.20
CA ASP A 125 9.40 -16.74 2.09
C ASP A 125 9.97 -16.69 0.66
N PRO A 126 11.21 -16.22 0.46
CA PRO A 126 11.81 -16.15 -0.87
C PRO A 126 12.07 -17.55 -1.42
N VAL A 127 11.85 -17.72 -2.71
CA VAL A 127 12.08 -18.97 -3.44
C VAL A 127 13.22 -18.84 -4.45
N LEU A 128 13.78 -19.99 -4.81
CA LEU A 128 14.71 -20.06 -5.94
C LEU A 128 13.93 -20.03 -7.25
N MET A 129 14.50 -19.35 -8.24
CA MET A 129 13.98 -19.34 -9.59
C MET A 129 14.29 -20.66 -10.32
N GLY A 130 13.39 -21.04 -11.23
CA GLY A 130 13.60 -22.06 -12.22
C GLY A 130 14.13 -21.48 -13.54
N MET A 131 13.38 -21.72 -14.62
CA MET A 131 13.74 -21.39 -15.99
C MET A 131 13.11 -20.08 -16.49
N GLU A 132 12.55 -19.26 -15.60
CA GLU A 132 11.93 -17.97 -15.94
C GLU A 132 12.94 -16.99 -16.56
N ASP A 133 12.47 -16.07 -17.39
CA ASP A 133 13.32 -15.05 -18.01
C ASP A 133 13.54 -13.89 -17.03
N ILE A 134 14.76 -13.34 -17.01
CA ILE A 134 15.10 -12.12 -16.25
C ILE A 134 15.27 -10.99 -17.25
N GLU A 135 14.34 -10.04 -17.25
CA GLU A 135 14.48 -8.76 -17.93
C GLU A 135 15.09 -7.75 -16.96
N VAL A 136 15.97 -6.90 -17.48
CA VAL A 136 16.61 -5.86 -16.69
C VAL A 136 16.65 -4.54 -17.45
N PHE A 137 16.19 -3.47 -16.80
CA PHE A 137 16.22 -2.10 -17.29
C PHE A 137 17.15 -1.28 -16.40
N TYR A 138 18.03 -0.50 -17.02
CA TYR A 138 19.05 0.30 -16.34
C TYR A 138 19.63 1.34 -17.30
N PRO A 139 20.23 2.43 -16.80
CA PRO A 139 20.96 3.38 -17.63
C PRO A 139 22.20 2.72 -18.25
N ARG A 140 22.37 2.82 -19.58
CA ARG A 140 23.55 2.25 -20.27
C ARG A 140 24.83 3.08 -20.06
N ARG A 141 24.68 4.29 -19.56
CA ARG A 141 25.74 5.28 -19.39
C ARG A 141 25.62 6.00 -18.07
N PHE A 142 26.76 6.35 -17.49
CA PHE A 142 26.84 7.14 -16.26
C PHE A 142 28.04 8.07 -16.30
N THR A 143 28.07 9.09 -15.44
CA THR A 143 29.24 9.94 -15.20
C THR A 143 29.13 10.54 -13.80
N GLY A 144 30.26 10.83 -13.15
CA GLY A 144 30.26 11.35 -11.77
C GLY A 144 29.87 10.31 -10.73
N ASP A 145 29.46 10.77 -9.54
CA ASP A 145 29.05 9.94 -8.40
C ASP A 145 27.52 9.96 -8.21
N ILE A 146 26.83 9.55 -9.27
CA ILE A 146 25.37 9.44 -9.29
C ILE A 146 24.89 8.09 -8.76
N GLY A 147 23.62 8.00 -8.41
CA GLY A 147 22.98 6.71 -8.21
C GLY A 147 22.62 6.04 -9.53
N LEU A 148 22.52 4.71 -9.52
CA LEU A 148 22.22 3.89 -10.69
C LEU A 148 21.15 2.87 -10.35
N PRO A 149 19.93 3.00 -10.91
CA PRO A 149 18.86 2.04 -10.71
C PRO A 149 19.02 0.84 -11.66
N PHE A 150 18.87 -0.35 -11.10
CA PHE A 150 18.74 -1.60 -11.85
C PHE A 150 17.39 -2.20 -11.53
N ILE A 151 16.51 -2.24 -12.53
CA ILE A 151 15.12 -2.71 -12.41
C ILE A 151 15.02 -4.09 -13.03
N PHE A 152 14.43 -5.04 -12.31
CA PHE A 152 14.30 -6.43 -12.71
C PHE A 152 12.84 -6.83 -12.85
N PHE A 153 12.53 -7.54 -13.93
CA PHE A 153 11.26 -8.23 -14.13
C PHE A 153 11.52 -9.71 -14.40
N ILE A 154 10.80 -10.57 -13.70
CA ILE A 154 10.84 -12.01 -13.87
C ILE A 154 9.62 -12.43 -14.66
N ARG A 155 9.83 -12.99 -15.84
CA ARG A 155 8.75 -13.34 -16.77
C ARG A 155 8.69 -14.83 -17.06
N GLU A 156 7.47 -15.31 -17.26
CA GLU A 156 7.21 -16.63 -17.81
C GLU A 156 6.23 -16.49 -18.98
N SER A 157 6.67 -16.90 -20.17
CA SER A 157 5.88 -16.76 -21.40
C SER A 157 5.42 -15.32 -21.68
N GLY A 158 6.27 -14.33 -21.37
CA GLY A 158 6.00 -12.90 -21.57
C GLY A 158 5.18 -12.21 -20.47
N ASN A 159 4.58 -12.97 -19.55
CA ASN A 159 3.82 -12.40 -18.42
C ASN A 159 4.70 -12.26 -17.19
N LEU A 160 4.40 -11.27 -16.35
CA LEU A 160 5.04 -11.14 -15.04
C LEU A 160 4.76 -12.40 -14.20
N ARG A 161 5.81 -12.98 -13.64
CA ARG A 161 5.69 -14.19 -12.82
C ARG A 161 5.34 -13.80 -11.39
N GLU A 162 4.31 -14.40 -10.83
CA GLU A 162 3.99 -14.32 -9.40
C GLU A 162 5.04 -15.10 -8.57
N ILE A 163 6.20 -14.50 -8.34
CA ILE A 163 7.32 -15.09 -7.60
C ILE A 163 7.94 -14.08 -6.65
N TRP A 164 8.37 -14.58 -5.49
CA TRP A 164 9.10 -13.84 -4.48
C TRP A 164 10.51 -14.41 -4.41
N CYS A 165 11.53 -13.62 -4.70
CA CYS A 165 12.91 -14.07 -4.59
C CYS A 165 13.85 -12.94 -4.17
N GLU A 166 14.99 -13.33 -3.61
CA GLU A 166 16.04 -12.38 -3.23
C GLU A 166 16.95 -12.08 -4.42
N GLY A 167 17.36 -10.82 -4.49
CA GLY A 167 18.41 -10.31 -5.35
C GLY A 167 19.61 -9.85 -4.51
N LYS A 168 20.80 -9.97 -5.08
CA LYS A 168 22.04 -9.44 -4.50
C LYS A 168 22.94 -8.87 -5.58
N CYS A 169 23.43 -7.66 -5.41
CA CYS A 169 24.56 -7.13 -6.17
C CYS A 169 25.86 -7.76 -5.63
N LEU A 170 26.61 -8.45 -6.47
CA LEU A 170 27.82 -9.17 -6.07
C LEU A 170 29.03 -8.24 -5.94
N ASP A 171 29.02 -7.10 -6.63
CA ASP A 171 30.10 -6.11 -6.58
C ASP A 171 30.03 -5.25 -5.31
N THR A 172 28.82 -4.82 -4.94
CA THR A 172 28.60 -3.91 -3.79
C THR A 172 28.18 -4.65 -2.52
N GLY A 173 27.56 -5.83 -2.67
CA GLY A 173 27.02 -6.62 -1.58
C GLY A 173 25.59 -6.28 -1.18
N ASP A 174 24.96 -5.29 -1.82
CA ASP A 174 23.58 -4.86 -1.55
C ASP A 174 22.58 -5.98 -1.83
N ASP A 175 21.66 -6.20 -0.89
CA ASP A 175 20.55 -7.13 -1.01
C ASP A 175 19.27 -6.36 -1.39
N PHE A 176 18.40 -6.98 -2.18
CA PHE A 176 17.12 -6.41 -2.59
C PHE A 176 16.08 -7.50 -2.81
N ASN A 177 14.80 -7.14 -2.82
CA ASN A 177 13.71 -8.09 -3.00
C ASN A 177 13.08 -7.96 -4.39
N ILE A 178 12.78 -9.11 -5.00
CA ILE A 178 11.87 -9.22 -6.14
C ILE A 178 10.55 -9.75 -5.62
N LYS A 179 9.50 -8.96 -5.85
CA LYS A 179 8.17 -9.10 -5.25
C LYS A 179 7.18 -9.22 -6.40
N MET A 180 6.44 -10.32 -6.45
CA MET A 180 5.55 -10.62 -7.57
C MET A 180 6.25 -10.47 -8.93
N GLY A 181 7.51 -10.91 -9.01
CA GLY A 181 8.32 -10.85 -10.22
C GLY A 181 8.93 -9.48 -10.53
N THR A 182 8.72 -8.44 -9.72
CA THR A 182 9.30 -7.10 -9.96
C THR A 182 10.15 -6.64 -8.77
N GLY A 183 11.28 -6.02 -9.04
CA GLY A 183 12.11 -5.40 -8.00
C GLY A 183 13.19 -4.51 -8.58
N SER A 184 13.88 -3.76 -7.74
CA SER A 184 15.03 -2.97 -8.19
C SER A 184 16.02 -2.72 -7.05
N VAL A 185 17.22 -2.29 -7.42
CA VAL A 185 18.27 -1.83 -6.50
C VAL A 185 18.89 -0.54 -7.01
N TYR A 186 19.27 0.35 -6.10
CA TYR A 186 19.86 1.66 -6.40
C TYR A 186 21.29 1.72 -5.86
N LEU A 187 22.27 1.71 -6.78
CA LEU A 187 23.69 1.56 -6.45
C LEU A 187 24.47 2.86 -6.67
N ALA A 188 25.53 3.08 -5.90
CA ALA A 188 26.44 4.19 -6.17
C ALA A 188 27.32 3.89 -7.39
N SER A 189 27.35 4.77 -8.38
CA SER A 189 28.20 4.60 -9.56
C SER A 189 29.69 4.50 -9.22
N SER A 190 30.15 5.15 -8.14
CA SER A 190 31.52 5.04 -7.62
C SER A 190 31.93 3.63 -7.18
N SER A 191 30.98 2.71 -7.04
CA SER A 191 31.21 1.31 -6.66
C SER A 191 31.26 0.33 -7.84
N ILE A 192 31.16 0.84 -9.08
CA ILE A 192 30.98 0.02 -10.29
C ILE A 192 32.11 0.28 -11.30
N ASP A 193 32.65 -0.79 -11.89
CA ASP A 193 33.73 -0.75 -12.91
C ASP A 193 33.24 -1.26 -14.28
N GLY A 194 32.15 -0.68 -14.78
CA GLY A 194 31.55 -0.98 -16.09
C GLY A 194 30.70 -2.25 -16.15
N ASN A 195 31.13 -3.35 -15.55
CA ASN A 195 30.30 -4.55 -15.40
C ASN A 195 29.67 -4.59 -14.01
N VAL A 196 28.43 -5.06 -13.92
CA VAL A 196 27.74 -5.30 -12.65
C VAL A 196 27.17 -6.72 -12.64
N ASP A 197 27.56 -7.48 -11.64
CA ASP A 197 27.16 -8.86 -11.42
C ASP A 197 26.06 -8.92 -10.35
N PHE A 198 24.96 -9.58 -10.70
CA PHE A 198 23.83 -9.84 -9.82
C PHE A 198 23.62 -11.33 -9.61
N ARG A 199 23.11 -11.70 -8.44
CA ARG A 199 22.49 -12.99 -8.19
C ARG A 199 21.02 -12.79 -7.83
N ILE A 200 20.13 -13.33 -8.66
CA ILE A 200 18.67 -13.15 -8.55
C ILE A 200 18.02 -14.52 -8.48
N GLY A 201 17.32 -14.83 -7.38
CA GLY A 201 16.66 -16.11 -7.19
C GLY A 201 17.60 -17.31 -7.37
N GLY A 202 18.88 -17.14 -7.04
CA GLY A 202 19.93 -18.16 -7.21
C GLY A 202 20.60 -18.21 -8.60
N ARG A 203 20.22 -17.36 -9.55
CA ARG A 203 20.81 -17.28 -10.89
C ARG A 203 21.71 -16.06 -11.02
N ASN A 204 22.84 -16.21 -11.71
CA ASN A 204 23.74 -15.10 -11.98
C ASN A 204 23.33 -14.36 -13.25
N LEU A 205 23.45 -13.02 -13.23
CA LEU A 205 23.22 -12.12 -14.34
C LEU A 205 24.33 -11.07 -14.34
N THR A 206 24.90 -10.78 -15.50
CA THR A 206 25.87 -9.68 -15.65
C THR A 206 25.30 -8.67 -16.61
N VAL A 207 25.40 -7.39 -16.25
CA VAL A 207 25.04 -6.25 -17.10
C VAL A 207 26.26 -5.37 -17.34
N ASN A 208 26.22 -4.56 -18.41
CA ASN A 208 27.35 -3.73 -18.82
C ASN A 208 26.89 -2.29 -19.01
N LEU A 209 27.66 -1.37 -18.46
CA LEU A 209 27.50 0.08 -18.49
C LEU A 209 28.76 0.68 -19.10
N SER A 210 28.65 1.91 -19.61
CA SER A 210 29.81 2.67 -20.03
C SER A 210 29.89 4.02 -19.30
N GLU A 211 31.06 4.31 -18.74
CA GLU A 211 31.33 5.64 -18.22
C GLU A 211 31.40 6.63 -19.39
N ALA A 212 30.58 7.66 -19.33
CA ALA A 212 30.56 8.75 -20.27
C ALA A 212 31.54 9.84 -19.84
N ALA A 213 32.08 10.56 -20.83
CA ALA A 213 32.61 11.89 -20.56
C ALA A 213 31.52 12.76 -19.90
N GLY A 214 31.94 13.70 -19.05
CA GLY A 214 31.02 14.62 -18.37
C GLY A 214 30.11 15.40 -19.34
N ALA A 215 29.16 16.13 -18.76
CA ALA A 215 28.12 16.83 -19.52
C ALA A 215 28.65 17.61 -20.74
N SER A 216 28.09 17.28 -21.90
CA SER A 216 28.42 17.92 -23.18
C SER A 216 27.45 19.04 -23.54
N ILE A 217 26.31 19.10 -22.85
CA ILE A 217 25.24 20.08 -23.05
C ILE A 217 24.84 20.60 -21.67
N GLU A 218 24.74 21.91 -21.53
CA GLU A 218 24.24 22.56 -20.32
C GLU A 218 22.92 23.27 -20.66
N LEU A 219 21.88 23.04 -19.87
CA LEU A 219 20.57 23.68 -20.00
C LEU A 219 20.28 24.52 -18.76
N THR A 220 19.80 25.74 -18.97
CA THR A 220 19.34 26.65 -17.92
C THR A 220 18.51 27.77 -18.54
N GLY A 221 17.65 28.43 -17.77
CA GLY A 221 16.86 29.56 -18.25
C GLY A 221 15.68 29.11 -19.10
N ILE A 222 15.48 29.71 -20.28
CA ILE A 222 14.27 29.53 -21.09
C ILE A 222 14.60 28.86 -22.44
N ILE A 223 13.82 27.83 -22.78
CA ILE A 223 13.73 27.23 -24.11
C ILE A 223 12.44 27.76 -24.78
N ASP A 224 12.59 28.75 -25.66
CA ASP A 224 11.50 29.44 -26.36
C ASP A 224 11.33 29.02 -27.83
N SER A 225 12.12 28.04 -28.25
CA SER A 225 12.11 27.43 -29.58
C SER A 225 12.42 25.94 -29.49
N PRO A 226 12.10 25.13 -30.52
CA PRO A 226 12.35 23.69 -30.48
C PRO A 226 13.82 23.34 -30.25
N VAL A 227 14.09 22.48 -29.27
CA VAL A 227 15.41 21.91 -28.95
C VAL A 227 15.33 20.39 -29.03
N GLU A 228 16.27 19.79 -29.75
CA GLU A 228 16.47 18.34 -29.82
C GLU A 228 17.80 17.98 -29.17
N ILE A 229 17.76 17.09 -28.17
CA ILE A 229 18.94 16.52 -27.53
C ILE A 229 19.31 15.22 -28.27
N PRO A 230 20.50 15.14 -28.89
CA PRO A 230 20.92 13.95 -29.63
C PRO A 230 21.06 12.72 -28.73
N ALA A 231 20.85 11.54 -29.33
CA ALA A 231 20.97 10.27 -28.63
C ALA A 231 22.33 10.12 -27.94
N ASN A 232 22.32 9.48 -26.78
CA ASN A 232 23.54 9.19 -26.01
C ASN A 232 24.31 10.45 -25.53
N SER A 233 23.67 11.62 -25.49
CA SER A 233 24.27 12.83 -24.91
C SER A 233 24.28 12.77 -23.38
N VAL A 234 25.20 13.51 -22.75
CA VAL A 234 25.12 13.84 -21.33
C VAL A 234 24.75 15.31 -21.21
N VAL A 235 23.63 15.57 -20.52
CA VAL A 235 23.07 16.89 -20.28
C VAL A 235 23.19 17.22 -18.80
N ARG A 236 23.52 18.46 -18.46
CA ARG A 236 23.38 18.99 -17.10
C ARG A 236 22.40 20.14 -17.08
N VAL A 237 21.47 20.13 -16.13
CA VAL A 237 20.52 21.23 -15.86
C VAL A 237 21.01 21.95 -14.60
N THR A 238 21.60 23.14 -14.76
CA THR A 238 22.34 23.84 -13.69
C THR A 238 21.51 24.88 -12.94
N GLY A 239 20.23 24.98 -13.25
CA GLY A 239 19.28 25.88 -12.62
C GLY A 239 17.90 25.73 -13.24
N ASN A 240 16.89 26.37 -12.64
CA ASN A 240 15.51 26.28 -13.09
C ASN A 240 15.39 26.49 -14.61
N LEU A 241 14.74 25.52 -15.25
CA LEU A 241 14.54 25.48 -16.70
C LEU A 241 13.07 25.74 -17.01
N GLU A 242 12.80 26.60 -17.97
CA GLU A 242 11.46 26.86 -18.48
C GLU A 242 11.39 26.44 -19.95
N ILE A 243 10.49 25.51 -20.27
CA ILE A 243 10.11 25.21 -21.64
C ILE A 243 8.90 26.08 -21.94
N ALA A 244 9.06 27.21 -22.62
CA ALA A 244 7.96 28.15 -22.85
C ALA A 244 6.89 27.56 -23.80
N GLU A 245 5.67 28.10 -23.81
CA GLU A 245 4.55 27.64 -24.68
C GLU A 245 4.90 27.57 -26.18
N GLY A 246 5.82 28.42 -26.65
CA GLY A 246 6.32 28.41 -28.04
C GLY A 246 7.55 27.52 -28.28
N GLY A 247 8.16 26.99 -27.22
CA GLY A 247 9.31 26.10 -27.25
C GLY A 247 8.91 24.64 -27.16
N SER A 248 9.90 23.75 -27.34
CA SER A 248 9.74 22.31 -27.08
C SER A 248 11.08 21.67 -26.77
N LEU A 249 11.06 20.56 -26.03
CA LEU A 249 12.24 19.76 -25.75
C LEU A 249 12.01 18.30 -26.14
N VAL A 250 12.82 17.80 -27.06
CA VAL A 250 12.82 16.37 -27.45
C VAL A 250 14.15 15.75 -27.07
N VAL A 251 14.09 14.72 -26.24
CA VAL A 251 15.26 13.99 -25.73
C VAL A 251 15.29 12.61 -26.38
N SER A 252 16.34 12.34 -27.14
CA SER A 252 16.54 11.04 -27.81
C SER A 252 17.02 9.97 -26.82
N GLU A 253 16.94 8.71 -27.25
CA GLU A 253 17.37 7.53 -26.48
C GLU A 253 18.80 7.62 -25.88
N GLY A 254 19.00 6.97 -24.73
CA GLY A 254 20.30 6.85 -24.06
C GLY A 254 20.85 8.15 -23.47
N VAL A 255 20.08 9.24 -23.49
CA VAL A 255 20.50 10.50 -22.86
C VAL A 255 20.51 10.34 -21.35
N LEU A 256 21.62 10.77 -20.74
CA LEU A 256 21.75 10.97 -19.30
C LEU A 256 21.54 12.44 -19.00
N ILE A 257 20.55 12.77 -18.18
CA ILE A 257 20.29 14.13 -17.70
C ILE A 257 20.61 14.17 -16.20
N LEU A 258 21.58 15.01 -15.84
CA LEU A 258 21.94 15.34 -14.48
C LEU A 258 21.29 16.66 -14.12
N ILE A 259 20.54 16.70 -13.03
CA ILE A 259 19.81 17.89 -12.59
C ILE A 259 20.37 18.30 -11.23
N ASP A 260 20.78 19.56 -11.10
CA ASP A 260 21.31 20.06 -9.83
C ASP A 260 20.23 20.03 -8.73
N GLU A 261 20.66 19.98 -7.47
CA GLU A 261 19.77 19.92 -6.30
C GLU A 261 18.73 21.05 -6.29
N ALA A 262 17.49 20.73 -5.91
CA ALA A 262 16.36 21.66 -5.83
C ALA A 262 15.99 22.39 -7.15
N VAL A 263 16.46 21.91 -8.31
CA VAL A 263 16.10 22.50 -9.61
C VAL A 263 14.80 21.94 -10.14
N ASP A 264 13.90 22.84 -10.54
CA ASP A 264 12.64 22.52 -11.23
C ASP A 264 12.73 22.71 -12.74
N ILE A 265 11.91 21.92 -13.45
CA ILE A 265 11.66 22.09 -14.89
C ILE A 265 10.21 22.54 -15.06
N ASN A 266 10.02 23.83 -15.38
CA ASN A 266 8.72 24.41 -15.68
C ASN A 266 8.35 24.11 -17.13
N VAL A 267 7.21 23.46 -17.33
CA VAL A 267 6.77 22.94 -18.62
C VAL A 267 5.57 23.75 -19.10
N GLY A 268 5.85 24.78 -19.90
CA GLY A 268 4.87 25.57 -20.62
C GLY A 268 4.60 25.08 -22.05
N GLY A 269 5.58 24.42 -22.69
CA GLY A 269 5.47 23.75 -23.99
C GLY A 269 5.82 22.25 -23.90
N PRO A 270 5.69 21.48 -24.99
CA PRO A 270 5.80 20.03 -24.94
C PRO A 270 7.22 19.51 -24.66
N VAL A 271 7.31 18.49 -23.82
CA VAL A 271 8.52 17.73 -23.51
C VAL A 271 8.33 16.26 -23.86
N ILE A 272 9.27 15.69 -24.62
CA ILE A 272 9.24 14.30 -25.08
C ILE A 272 10.55 13.60 -24.71
N PHE A 273 10.48 12.50 -23.98
CA PHE A 273 11.58 11.57 -23.74
C PHE A 273 11.37 10.30 -24.58
N ALA A 274 12.21 10.09 -25.58
CA ALA A 274 12.12 9.02 -26.57
C ALA A 274 13.18 7.94 -26.32
N GLY A 275 13.12 7.31 -25.14
CA GLY A 275 13.96 6.17 -24.79
C GLY A 275 13.58 4.91 -25.56
N THR A 276 14.45 3.90 -25.50
CA THR A 276 14.17 2.55 -25.99
C THR A 276 14.52 1.51 -24.93
N GLN A 277 14.00 0.29 -25.06
CA GLN A 277 14.32 -0.83 -24.17
C GLN A 277 15.84 -1.08 -24.05
N ASP A 278 16.55 -0.99 -25.18
CA ASP A 278 17.99 -1.19 -25.22
C ASP A 278 18.75 0.04 -24.73
N ASN A 279 18.17 1.23 -24.85
CA ASN A 279 18.84 2.49 -24.51
C ASN A 279 17.88 3.49 -23.83
N PRO A 280 17.53 3.25 -22.55
CA PRO A 280 16.61 4.13 -21.81
C PRO A 280 17.17 5.55 -21.68
N VAL A 281 16.27 6.55 -21.61
CA VAL A 281 16.64 7.88 -21.10
C VAL A 281 16.71 7.80 -19.58
N TYR A 282 17.71 8.45 -18.97
CA TYR A 282 17.85 8.49 -17.52
C TYR A 282 17.96 9.92 -17.01
N LEU A 283 17.07 10.27 -16.08
CA LEU A 283 17.07 11.54 -15.37
C LEU A 283 17.33 11.29 -13.90
N THR A 284 18.32 11.99 -13.35
CA THR A 284 18.66 11.92 -11.94
C THR A 284 19.34 13.18 -11.45
N SER A 285 19.56 13.26 -10.14
CA SER A 285 20.38 14.28 -9.52
C SER A 285 21.86 14.11 -9.85
N ASP A 286 22.64 15.17 -9.74
CA ASP A 286 24.07 15.15 -10.06
C ASP A 286 24.94 14.42 -9.00
N GLU A 287 24.36 14.05 -7.86
CA GLU A 287 24.96 13.22 -6.82
C GLU A 287 23.93 12.21 -6.28
N LYS A 288 24.36 11.01 -5.89
CA LYS A 288 23.46 9.93 -5.43
C LYS A 288 22.50 10.35 -4.31
N GLU A 289 22.98 11.14 -3.35
CA GLU A 289 22.25 11.52 -2.13
C GLU A 289 21.67 12.95 -2.22
N SER A 290 21.75 13.60 -3.38
CA SER A 290 21.07 14.86 -3.65
C SER A 290 19.75 14.61 -4.37
N TYR A 291 18.82 15.55 -4.28
CA TYR A 291 17.50 15.44 -4.89
C TYR A 291 17.17 16.71 -5.67
N TRP A 292 16.71 16.56 -6.90
CA TRP A 292 16.19 17.66 -7.70
C TRP A 292 14.70 17.90 -7.41
N GLY A 293 14.17 18.98 -7.97
CA GLY A 293 12.78 19.38 -7.82
C GLY A 293 11.83 18.45 -8.57
N GLY A 294 11.05 18.98 -9.51
CA GLY A 294 10.16 18.18 -10.35
C GLY A 294 9.83 18.86 -11.67
N PHE A 295 8.94 18.23 -12.44
CA PHE A 295 8.30 18.83 -13.59
C PHE A 295 7.04 19.57 -13.18
N ILE A 296 6.97 20.86 -13.54
CA ILE A 296 5.88 21.74 -13.14
C ILE A 296 5.16 22.29 -14.38
N SER A 297 4.01 21.72 -14.72
CA SER A 297 3.16 22.19 -15.81
C SER A 297 1.91 22.89 -15.29
N ARG A 298 1.65 24.10 -15.78
CA ARG A 298 0.45 24.91 -15.47
C ARG A 298 -0.27 25.43 -16.71
N SER A 299 0.09 24.92 -17.88
CA SER A 299 -0.49 25.30 -19.17
C SER A 299 -0.99 24.08 -19.91
N THR A 300 -1.97 24.29 -20.79
CA THR A 300 -2.51 23.26 -21.67
C THR A 300 -1.51 22.75 -22.71
N GLU A 301 -0.55 23.58 -23.07
CA GLU A 301 0.52 23.32 -24.04
C GLU A 301 1.68 22.54 -23.39
N GLY A 302 1.81 22.63 -22.07
CA GLY A 302 2.89 22.05 -21.27
C GLY A 302 2.73 20.56 -21.03
N THR A 303 2.78 19.75 -22.09
CA THR A 303 2.61 18.28 -22.00
C THR A 303 3.94 17.56 -21.75
N ILE A 304 3.87 16.43 -21.04
CA ILE A 304 5.03 15.56 -20.80
C ILE A 304 4.70 14.18 -21.34
N ARG A 305 5.53 13.70 -22.25
CA ARG A 305 5.46 12.33 -22.77
C ARG A 305 6.80 11.63 -22.57
N ALA A 306 6.78 10.41 -22.05
CA ALA A 306 7.98 9.62 -21.87
C ALA A 306 7.78 8.15 -22.27
N GLU A 307 8.78 7.59 -22.93
CA GLU A 307 8.87 6.18 -23.31
C GLU A 307 10.24 5.64 -22.90
N TYR A 308 10.27 4.45 -22.26
CA TYR A 308 11.51 3.82 -21.74
C TYR A 308 12.42 4.83 -21.02
N THR A 309 11.84 5.53 -20.05
CA THR A 309 12.54 6.57 -19.28
C THR A 309 12.61 6.19 -17.81
N ILE A 310 13.79 6.36 -17.23
CA ILE A 310 14.06 6.15 -15.81
C ILE A 310 14.16 7.52 -15.14
N PHE A 311 13.40 7.72 -14.06
CA PHE A 311 13.42 8.91 -13.23
C PHE A 311 13.84 8.51 -11.80
N SER A 312 14.87 9.17 -11.28
CA SER A 312 15.33 8.99 -9.89
C SER A 312 15.72 10.29 -9.23
N GLY A 313 15.73 10.32 -7.89
CA GLY A 313 16.28 11.43 -7.11
C GLY A 313 15.49 12.74 -7.22
N SER A 314 14.16 12.70 -7.39
CA SER A 314 13.29 13.89 -7.44
C SER A 314 12.55 14.11 -6.12
N GLY A 315 11.79 15.20 -6.04
CA GLY A 315 10.83 15.47 -4.97
C GLY A 315 11.36 16.37 -3.85
N PHE A 316 12.38 17.18 -4.12
CA PHE A 316 12.97 18.10 -3.15
C PHE A 316 13.02 19.55 -3.62
N HIS A 317 12.58 20.47 -2.76
CA HIS A 317 12.74 21.91 -2.93
C HIS A 317 13.03 22.56 -1.58
N ASP A 318 13.92 23.54 -1.58
CA ASP A 318 14.30 24.35 -0.42
C ASP A 318 13.39 25.57 -0.15
N SER A 319 12.25 25.69 -0.85
CA SER A 319 11.38 26.86 -0.82
C SER A 319 9.91 26.52 -0.51
N GLU A 320 9.17 27.50 0.02
CA GLU A 320 7.74 27.33 0.30
C GLU A 320 6.91 27.23 -0.99
N GLY A 321 5.81 26.47 -0.93
CA GLY A 321 4.85 26.34 -2.04
C GLY A 321 4.88 25.00 -2.79
N TYR A 322 5.77 24.10 -2.37
CA TYR A 322 5.98 22.77 -2.98
C TYR A 322 5.44 21.62 -2.14
N ASN A 323 4.66 21.91 -1.10
CA ASN A 323 3.95 20.92 -0.30
C ASN A 323 2.57 20.71 -0.91
N TRP A 324 2.43 19.72 -1.79
CA TRP A 324 1.19 19.42 -2.49
C TRP A 324 0.51 18.16 -1.97
N GLY A 325 -0.81 18.10 -2.14
CA GLY A 325 -1.62 16.96 -1.71
C GLY A 325 -1.73 16.80 -0.21
N HIS A 326 -2.43 15.75 0.19
CA HIS A 326 -2.67 15.43 1.60
C HIS A 326 -1.36 15.09 2.32
N SER A 327 -0.42 14.43 1.64
CA SER A 327 0.91 14.15 2.17
C SER A 327 1.82 15.38 2.33
N GLY A 328 1.51 16.50 1.67
CA GLY A 328 2.25 17.75 1.77
C GLY A 328 3.69 17.67 1.22
N ARG A 329 3.89 17.01 0.08
CA ARG A 329 5.23 16.73 -0.49
C ARG A 329 5.36 17.29 -1.91
N GLN A 330 6.58 17.52 -2.38
CA GLN A 330 6.80 17.88 -3.77
C GLN A 330 6.61 16.67 -4.67
N ALA A 331 5.97 16.89 -5.82
CA ALA A 331 5.75 15.87 -6.83
C ALA A 331 6.86 15.88 -7.89
N LEU A 332 7.25 14.70 -8.36
CA LEU A 332 8.00 14.55 -9.61
C LEU A 332 7.21 15.14 -10.79
N PHE A 333 5.90 14.90 -10.86
CA PHE A 333 5.02 15.44 -11.88
C PHE A 333 3.88 16.24 -11.25
N TYR A 334 4.02 17.56 -11.22
CA TYR A 334 2.90 18.48 -11.05
C TYR A 334 2.37 18.86 -12.43
N THR A 335 1.12 18.52 -12.73
CA THR A 335 0.48 18.90 -13.99
C THR A 335 -0.87 19.52 -13.75
N GLU A 336 -1.09 20.72 -14.27
CA GLU A 336 -2.36 21.43 -14.12
C GLU A 336 -2.92 21.83 -15.48
N ASN A 337 -4.15 21.37 -15.77
CA ASN A 337 -4.80 21.53 -17.07
C ASN A 337 -3.99 20.96 -18.24
N SER A 338 -3.24 19.87 -18.03
CA SER A 338 -2.30 19.33 -19.03
C SER A 338 -2.47 17.82 -19.24
N THR A 339 -1.58 17.20 -20.01
CA THR A 339 -1.49 15.76 -20.25
C THR A 339 -0.12 15.24 -19.81
N LEU A 340 -0.16 14.16 -19.02
CA LEU A 340 0.99 13.33 -18.67
C LEU A 340 0.80 11.95 -19.33
N ASP A 341 1.74 11.54 -20.17
CA ASP A 341 1.70 10.29 -20.93
C ASP A 341 3.00 9.49 -20.73
N LEU A 342 2.94 8.46 -19.88
CA LEU A 342 4.07 7.62 -19.53
C LEU A 342 3.84 6.19 -20.01
N TYR A 343 4.77 5.72 -20.84
CA TYR A 343 4.78 4.34 -21.34
C TYR A 343 6.12 3.69 -20.99
N GLN A 344 6.12 2.50 -20.39
CA GLN A 344 7.36 1.77 -20.07
C GLN A 344 8.36 2.61 -19.25
N CYS A 345 7.88 3.32 -18.22
CA CYS A 345 8.70 4.22 -17.41
C CYS A 345 8.98 3.64 -16.02
N PHE A 346 10.15 3.96 -15.48
CA PHE A 346 10.60 3.46 -14.17
C PHE A 346 10.90 4.64 -13.26
N ILE A 347 10.18 4.75 -12.17
CA ILE A 347 10.23 5.88 -11.24
C ILE A 347 10.68 5.30 -9.91
N THR A 348 11.96 5.48 -9.57
CA THR A 348 12.53 4.87 -8.37
C THR A 348 13.37 5.83 -7.55
N ASP A 349 13.38 5.66 -6.22
CA ASP A 349 14.31 6.35 -5.31
C ASP A 349 14.09 7.87 -5.26
N HIS A 350 12.88 8.28 -4.87
CA HIS A 350 12.48 9.69 -4.73
C HIS A 350 12.20 10.03 -3.27
N VAL A 351 12.51 11.26 -2.85
CA VAL A 351 12.23 11.72 -1.47
C VAL A 351 10.83 12.29 -1.32
N GLY A 352 10.21 12.72 -2.42
CA GLY A 352 8.85 13.28 -2.46
C GLY A 352 7.79 12.29 -2.91
N GLN A 353 6.66 12.83 -3.36
CA GLN A 353 5.61 12.08 -4.04
C GLN A 353 5.85 12.03 -5.56
N VAL A 354 5.16 11.13 -6.27
CA VAL A 354 5.34 11.03 -7.73
C VAL A 354 4.36 11.91 -8.48
N PHE A 355 3.07 11.72 -8.27
CA PHE A 355 2.03 12.38 -9.05
C PHE A 355 1.29 13.47 -8.26
N TYR A 356 1.14 14.65 -8.87
CA TYR A 356 0.17 15.65 -8.43
C TYR A 356 -0.53 16.34 -9.62
N PRO A 357 -1.31 15.60 -10.42
CA PRO A 357 -2.12 16.18 -11.48
C PRO A 357 -3.38 16.86 -10.93
N GLN A 358 -3.78 17.95 -11.58
CA GLN A 358 -4.99 18.72 -11.32
C GLN A 358 -5.67 19.07 -12.65
N ASN A 359 -6.97 18.75 -12.82
CA ASN A 359 -7.71 19.03 -14.06
C ASN A 359 -7.02 18.48 -15.32
N SER A 360 -6.36 17.33 -15.23
CA SER A 360 -5.46 16.82 -16.25
C SER A 360 -5.90 15.46 -16.80
N THR A 361 -5.30 15.06 -17.92
CA THR A 361 -5.39 13.68 -18.45
C THR A 361 -4.09 12.95 -18.13
N VAL A 362 -4.19 11.79 -17.50
CA VAL A 362 -3.05 11.03 -17.00
C VAL A 362 -3.12 9.63 -17.61
N LEU A 363 -2.15 9.31 -18.46
CA LEU A 363 -2.02 8.03 -19.16
C LEU A 363 -0.76 7.34 -18.66
N LEU A 364 -0.91 6.22 -17.96
CA LEU A 364 0.17 5.46 -17.36
C LEU A 364 0.05 4.01 -17.81
N ASP A 365 0.99 3.54 -18.63
CA ASP A 365 1.01 2.15 -19.06
C ASP A 365 2.38 1.51 -18.87
N ASN A 366 2.37 0.34 -18.23
CA ASN A 366 3.55 -0.46 -17.94
C ASN A 366 4.64 0.34 -17.20
N ILE A 367 4.25 1.04 -16.14
CA ILE A 367 5.17 1.80 -15.29
C ILE A 367 5.53 1.05 -14.01
N LEU A 368 6.70 1.34 -13.47
CA LEU A 368 7.09 1.00 -12.09
C LEU A 368 7.21 2.27 -11.27
N VAL A 369 6.57 2.30 -10.10
CA VAL A 369 6.79 3.29 -9.05
C VAL A 369 7.31 2.56 -7.81
N GLN A 370 8.52 2.88 -7.36
CA GLN A 370 9.17 2.15 -6.27
C GLN A 370 10.09 2.99 -5.38
N ARG A 371 10.04 2.77 -4.06
CA ARG A 371 10.89 3.51 -3.08
C ARG A 371 10.73 5.01 -3.20
N VAL A 372 9.48 5.43 -3.05
CA VAL A 372 9.07 6.83 -3.04
C VAL A 372 8.17 7.04 -1.84
N GLN A 373 8.08 8.25 -1.31
CA GLN A 373 7.33 8.44 -0.06
C GLN A 373 5.83 8.14 -0.23
N THR A 374 5.25 8.48 -1.38
CA THR A 374 3.89 8.06 -1.80
C THR A 374 3.84 8.12 -3.34
N GLY A 375 3.00 7.29 -3.98
CA GLY A 375 2.77 7.43 -5.42
C GLY A 375 2.07 8.74 -5.77
N GLY A 376 1.46 9.41 -4.79
CA GLY A 376 0.93 10.77 -4.90
C GLY A 376 -0.57 10.81 -5.08
N GLN A 377 -1.07 11.99 -5.39
CA GLN A 377 -2.49 12.34 -5.37
C GLN A 377 -2.95 12.91 -6.72
N ILE A 378 -3.96 12.29 -7.30
CA ILE A 378 -4.58 12.72 -8.56
C ILE A 378 -5.87 13.48 -8.27
N ASN A 379 -6.02 14.68 -8.82
CA ASN A 379 -7.10 15.60 -8.48
C ASN A 379 -7.91 16.00 -9.71
N ASN A 380 -9.24 15.91 -9.65
CA ASN A 380 -10.15 16.47 -10.66
C ASN A 380 -9.76 16.07 -12.10
N SER A 381 -9.24 14.86 -12.28
CA SER A 381 -8.53 14.43 -13.49
C SER A 381 -9.13 13.15 -14.08
N GLN A 382 -8.70 12.79 -15.29
CA GLN A 382 -8.95 11.48 -15.88
C GLN A 382 -7.70 10.62 -15.78
N LEU A 383 -7.80 9.46 -15.14
CA LEU A 383 -6.72 8.49 -15.02
C LEU A 383 -6.99 7.25 -15.87
N TYR A 384 -6.03 6.89 -16.70
CA TYR A 384 -5.94 5.58 -17.33
C TYR A 384 -4.63 4.93 -16.90
N LEU A 385 -4.71 3.87 -16.10
CA LEU A 385 -3.58 3.17 -15.53
C LEU A 385 -3.64 1.69 -15.91
N SER A 386 -2.62 1.17 -16.57
CA SER A 386 -2.57 -0.24 -16.97
C SER A 386 -1.22 -0.91 -16.79
N ASN A 387 -1.23 -2.22 -16.53
CA ASN A 387 -0.05 -3.10 -16.58
C ASN A 387 1.12 -2.66 -15.68
N SER A 388 0.84 -1.96 -14.60
CA SER A 388 1.84 -1.23 -13.83
C SER A 388 2.09 -1.84 -12.45
N VAL A 389 3.15 -1.38 -11.79
CA VAL A 389 3.53 -1.82 -10.44
C VAL A 389 3.82 -0.60 -9.58
N PHE A 390 3.15 -0.54 -8.43
CA PHE A 390 3.35 0.46 -7.38
C PHE A 390 3.79 -0.31 -6.13
N THR A 391 5.00 -0.08 -5.64
CA THR A 391 5.52 -0.81 -4.47
C THR A 391 6.48 0.00 -3.60
N ASP A 392 6.58 -0.34 -2.32
CA ASP A 392 7.59 0.18 -1.38
C ASP A 392 7.43 1.67 -1.09
N PHE A 393 6.39 2.02 -0.34
CA PHE A 393 6.09 3.40 0.01
C PHE A 393 6.35 3.62 1.50
N PRO A 394 7.53 4.07 1.95
CA PRO A 394 8.75 4.36 1.19
C PRO A 394 9.71 3.17 1.05
N ASP A 395 9.44 2.06 1.75
CA ASP A 395 10.28 0.87 1.74
C ASP A 395 9.44 -0.41 1.92
N ASP A 396 10.09 -1.56 1.78
CA ASP A 396 9.46 -2.88 1.94
C ASP A 396 9.71 -3.52 3.31
N LYS A 397 10.10 -2.74 4.32
CA LYS A 397 10.32 -3.27 5.67
C LYS A 397 9.01 -3.68 6.33
N TYR A 398 9.03 -4.69 7.17
CA TYR A 398 7.86 -5.11 7.97
C TYR A 398 7.73 -4.31 9.27
N VAL A 399 7.75 -2.99 9.14
CA VAL A 399 7.62 -2.03 10.25
C VAL A 399 6.54 -1.03 9.88
N TYR A 400 5.57 -0.87 10.76
CA TYR A 400 4.50 0.10 10.59
C TYR A 400 5.02 1.53 10.68
N ALA A 401 4.49 2.37 9.81
CA ALA A 401 4.68 3.81 9.79
C ALA A 401 3.38 4.42 9.25
N ASP A 402 2.93 5.52 9.84
CA ASP A 402 1.69 6.21 9.49
C ASP A 402 2.07 7.64 9.09
N GLU A 403 2.39 7.82 7.80
CA GLU A 403 2.83 9.09 7.22
C GLU A 403 2.15 9.35 5.86
N ASP A 404 0.90 8.91 5.69
CA ASP A 404 0.14 8.99 4.43
C ASP A 404 0.94 8.40 3.26
N ASN A 405 1.40 7.16 3.44
CA ASN A 405 2.28 6.46 2.51
C ASN A 405 1.47 5.61 1.52
N ASP A 406 0.46 6.23 0.92
CA ASP A 406 -0.38 5.55 -0.06
C ASP A 406 0.40 5.24 -1.33
N ALA A 407 0.06 4.12 -1.96
CA ALA A 407 0.53 3.86 -3.30
C ALA A 407 -0.17 4.75 -4.33
N LEU A 408 -1.45 5.12 -4.15
CA LEU A 408 -2.13 6.11 -4.97
C LEU A 408 -3.37 6.68 -4.27
N TYR A 409 -3.51 8.01 -4.27
CA TYR A 409 -4.70 8.71 -3.76
C TYR A 409 -5.50 9.36 -4.88
N LEU A 410 -6.81 9.14 -4.92
CA LEU A 410 -7.71 9.67 -5.96
C LEU A 410 -8.76 10.63 -5.38
N ASN A 411 -8.69 11.90 -5.81
CA ASN A 411 -9.61 12.97 -5.42
C ASN A 411 -10.39 13.52 -6.60
N ALA A 412 -11.72 13.39 -6.62
CA ALA A 412 -12.56 13.82 -7.73
C ALA A 412 -12.11 13.32 -9.12
N THR A 413 -11.61 12.08 -9.16
CA THR A 413 -11.00 11.51 -10.35
C THR A 413 -11.90 10.43 -10.93
N ASP A 414 -12.15 10.53 -12.24
CA ASP A 414 -12.61 9.37 -13.00
C ASP A 414 -11.38 8.52 -13.36
N ALA A 415 -11.38 7.25 -12.98
CA ALA A 415 -10.24 6.36 -13.15
C ALA A 415 -10.62 5.01 -13.76
N VAL A 416 -9.78 4.55 -14.68
CA VAL A 416 -9.77 3.18 -15.18
C VAL A 416 -8.40 2.59 -14.87
N ILE A 417 -8.38 1.59 -13.98
CA ILE A 417 -7.17 0.92 -13.50
C ILE A 417 -7.25 -0.57 -13.85
N GLU A 418 -6.28 -1.07 -14.60
CA GLU A 418 -6.31 -2.44 -15.12
C GLU A 418 -4.95 -3.14 -14.93
N ASN A 419 -4.97 -4.45 -14.62
CA ASN A 419 -3.77 -5.30 -14.62
C ASN A 419 -2.60 -4.74 -13.78
N THR A 420 -2.89 -4.08 -12.66
CA THR A 420 -1.90 -3.32 -11.88
C THR A 420 -1.69 -3.95 -10.50
N LEU A 421 -0.44 -3.91 -10.03
CA LEU A 421 -0.04 -4.37 -8.70
C LEU A 421 0.18 -3.17 -7.77
N PHE A 422 -0.43 -3.20 -6.60
CA PHE A 422 -0.20 -2.26 -5.49
C PHE A 422 0.32 -3.05 -4.30
N MET A 423 1.53 -2.73 -3.82
CA MET A 423 2.17 -3.49 -2.76
C MET A 423 2.94 -2.63 -1.77
N PHE A 424 3.10 -3.10 -0.53
CA PHE A 424 3.96 -2.45 0.47
C PHE A 424 3.71 -0.93 0.64
N ALA A 425 2.45 -0.50 0.53
CA ALA A 425 2.03 0.77 1.06
C ALA A 425 2.01 0.67 2.59
N LYS A 426 2.68 1.59 3.29
CA LYS A 426 2.59 1.65 4.78
C LYS A 426 1.24 2.17 5.23
N ASP A 427 0.50 2.75 4.30
CA ASP A 427 -0.90 3.10 4.44
C ASP A 427 -1.71 2.28 3.41
N ASP A 428 -2.39 2.93 2.46
CA ASP A 428 -3.29 2.26 1.53
C ASP A 428 -2.68 1.94 0.17
N GLY A 429 -3.07 0.80 -0.40
CA GLY A 429 -2.76 0.49 -1.80
C GLY A 429 -3.48 1.43 -2.78
N LEU A 430 -4.72 1.80 -2.47
CA LEU A 430 -5.49 2.78 -3.21
C LEU A 430 -6.43 3.50 -2.24
N ASP A 431 -6.23 4.79 -2.03
CA ASP A 431 -7.18 5.62 -1.31
C ASP A 431 -8.01 6.44 -2.30
N SER A 432 -9.28 6.63 -1.97
CA SER A 432 -10.17 7.56 -2.65
C SER A 432 -10.99 8.36 -1.65
N GLY A 433 -10.55 9.57 -1.34
CA GLY A 433 -11.17 10.45 -0.34
C GLY A 433 -12.02 11.63 -0.89
N MET A 434 -12.44 12.48 0.06
CA MET A 434 -13.16 13.77 -0.08
C MET A 434 -14.65 13.77 -0.46
N GLU A 435 -15.22 14.98 -0.55
CA GLU A 435 -16.65 15.26 -0.78
C GLU A 435 -17.06 15.29 -2.26
N GLU A 436 -16.14 14.94 -3.16
CA GLU A 436 -16.29 15.07 -4.61
C GLU A 436 -16.60 13.70 -5.25
N GLY A 437 -17.33 13.75 -6.37
CA GLY A 437 -17.85 12.55 -7.04
C GLY A 437 -16.81 11.88 -7.94
N GLY A 438 -17.27 10.96 -8.79
CA GLY A 438 -16.43 10.30 -9.80
C GLY A 438 -16.68 8.80 -9.89
N THR A 439 -16.22 8.20 -10.99
CA THR A 439 -16.30 6.76 -11.23
C THR A 439 -14.90 6.16 -11.28
N ILE A 440 -14.63 5.20 -10.41
CA ILE A 440 -13.35 4.49 -10.34
C ILE A 440 -13.60 3.03 -10.65
N THR A 441 -13.08 2.56 -11.77
CA THR A 441 -13.16 1.16 -12.20
C THR A 441 -11.79 0.51 -12.09
N VAL A 442 -11.71 -0.59 -11.34
CA VAL A 442 -10.49 -1.35 -11.07
C VAL A 442 -10.72 -2.79 -11.50
N THR A 443 -9.93 -3.28 -12.46
CA THR A 443 -10.10 -4.61 -13.05
C THR A 443 -8.81 -5.40 -13.06
N ASN A 444 -8.88 -6.67 -12.66
CA ASN A 444 -7.73 -7.59 -12.68
C ASN A 444 -6.48 -7.02 -11.97
N CYS A 445 -6.70 -6.31 -10.85
CA CYS A 445 -5.63 -5.73 -10.06
C CYS A 445 -5.36 -6.56 -8.80
N ARG A 446 -4.16 -6.40 -8.25
CA ARG A 446 -3.76 -7.04 -7.00
C ARG A 446 -3.27 -6.01 -6.00
N PHE A 447 -3.79 -6.11 -4.79
CA PHE A 447 -3.40 -5.34 -3.63
C PHE A 447 -2.78 -6.31 -2.64
N GLU A 448 -1.50 -6.14 -2.31
CA GLU A 448 -0.78 -7.10 -1.50
C GLU A 448 0.14 -6.45 -0.47
N ALA A 449 0.08 -6.92 0.78
CA ALA A 449 0.94 -6.41 1.85
C ALA A 449 0.83 -4.88 2.06
N CYS A 450 -0.36 -4.32 1.85
CA CYS A 450 -0.68 -2.95 2.29
C CYS A 450 -0.96 -2.97 3.80
N PHE A 451 -0.37 -2.04 4.54
CA PHE A 451 -0.39 -2.10 6.00
C PHE A 451 -1.74 -1.71 6.57
N HIS A 452 -2.41 -0.75 5.93
CA HIS A 452 -3.76 -0.36 6.25
C HIS A 452 -4.72 -1.06 5.29
N GLU A 453 -5.20 -0.42 4.23
CA GLU A 453 -6.17 -1.00 3.32
C GLU A 453 -5.50 -1.42 2.01
N GLY A 454 -5.95 -2.51 1.40
CA GLY A 454 -5.71 -2.74 -0.03
C GLY A 454 -6.36 -1.63 -0.84
N ALA A 455 -7.61 -1.30 -0.54
CA ALA A 455 -8.22 -0.05 -0.99
C ALA A 455 -9.17 0.55 0.06
N ALA A 456 -8.96 1.82 0.39
CA ALA A 456 -9.81 2.63 1.25
C ALA A 456 -10.73 3.53 0.41
N LEU A 457 -12.03 3.40 0.62
CA LEU A 457 -13.02 4.10 -0.21
C LEU A 457 -13.87 5.03 0.63
N SER A 458 -13.79 6.31 0.31
CA SER A 458 -14.54 7.37 0.98
C SER A 458 -15.26 8.30 -0.01
N SER A 459 -16.34 8.92 0.45
CA SER A 459 -17.14 9.90 -0.29
C SER A 459 -17.96 10.78 0.66
N GLY A 460 -17.70 12.08 0.70
CA GLY A 460 -18.51 13.03 1.45
C GLY A 460 -19.66 13.65 0.64
N GLY A 461 -20.38 14.58 1.26
CA GLY A 461 -21.35 15.44 0.57
C GLY A 461 -22.58 14.71 0.03
N THR A 462 -23.13 15.20 -1.08
CA THR A 462 -24.32 14.65 -1.76
C THR A 462 -24.03 14.21 -3.20
N VAL A 463 -22.77 14.15 -3.58
CA VAL A 463 -22.32 13.78 -4.93
C VAL A 463 -22.45 12.28 -5.15
N GLU A 464 -22.62 11.87 -6.40
CA GLU A 464 -22.55 10.45 -6.78
C GLU A 464 -21.07 10.06 -6.92
N LYS A 465 -20.68 9.00 -6.21
CA LYS A 465 -19.35 8.39 -6.33
C LYS A 465 -19.53 6.89 -6.45
N GLU A 466 -18.91 6.30 -7.47
CA GLU A 466 -19.03 4.89 -7.77
C GLU A 466 -17.65 4.23 -7.85
N HIS A 467 -17.45 3.16 -7.09
CA HIS A 467 -16.27 2.31 -7.19
C HIS A 467 -16.68 0.91 -7.64
N ILE A 468 -15.99 0.40 -8.67
CA ILE A 468 -16.27 -0.91 -9.27
C ILE A 468 -14.96 -1.70 -9.30
N PHE A 469 -14.90 -2.78 -8.53
CA PHE A 469 -13.80 -3.72 -8.51
C PHE A 469 -14.24 -5.03 -9.18
N THR A 470 -13.50 -5.48 -10.18
CA THR A 470 -13.79 -6.74 -10.89
C THR A 470 -12.53 -7.59 -11.01
N ASP A 471 -12.64 -8.90 -10.72
CA ASP A 471 -11.53 -9.86 -10.87
C ASP A 471 -10.26 -9.45 -10.09
N CYS A 472 -10.42 -8.75 -8.95
CA CYS A 472 -9.29 -8.25 -8.15
C CYS A 472 -8.91 -9.20 -7.00
N VAL A 473 -7.64 -9.14 -6.58
CA VAL A 473 -7.10 -9.90 -5.44
C VAL A 473 -6.63 -8.94 -4.36
N PHE A 474 -7.06 -9.16 -3.13
CA PHE A 474 -6.62 -8.44 -1.92
C PHE A 474 -6.02 -9.46 -0.96
N ILE A 475 -4.73 -9.38 -0.68
CA ILE A 475 -4.03 -10.40 0.08
C ILE A 475 -2.99 -9.86 1.04
N ASN A 476 -2.97 -10.39 2.25
CA ASN A 476 -1.98 -9.99 3.27
C ASN A 476 -2.04 -8.50 3.63
N CYS A 477 -3.17 -7.83 3.41
CA CYS A 477 -3.41 -6.44 3.80
C CYS A 477 -4.00 -6.35 5.21
N GLY A 478 -3.90 -5.18 5.85
CA GLY A 478 -4.62 -4.94 7.12
C GLY A 478 -6.12 -5.10 6.91
N GLN A 479 -6.61 -4.47 5.86
CA GLN A 479 -7.97 -4.55 5.39
C GLN A 479 -7.94 -4.77 3.88
N GLY A 480 -8.76 -5.68 3.33
CA GLY A 480 -8.76 -5.93 1.90
C GLY A 480 -9.40 -4.77 1.15
N LEU A 481 -10.71 -4.61 1.30
CA LEU A 481 -11.47 -3.52 0.71
C LEU A 481 -12.37 -2.88 1.78
N GLU A 482 -12.19 -1.58 2.01
CA GLU A 482 -12.97 -0.79 2.95
C GLU A 482 -13.93 0.16 2.24
N LEU A 483 -15.20 0.18 2.66
CA LEU A 483 -16.09 1.32 2.48
C LEU A 483 -16.20 2.07 3.83
N GLY A 484 -15.52 3.21 3.91
CA GLY A 484 -15.39 4.06 5.09
C GLY A 484 -16.36 5.26 5.07
N PHE A 485 -15.85 6.44 5.40
CA PHE A 485 -16.60 7.71 5.38
C PHE A 485 -17.38 7.87 4.06
N SER A 486 -18.71 7.86 4.12
CA SER A 486 -19.54 7.75 2.92
C SER A 486 -20.90 8.44 3.02
N SER A 487 -21.29 9.09 1.92
CA SER A 487 -22.63 9.63 1.71
C SER A 487 -23.63 8.55 1.25
N PRO A 488 -24.95 8.79 1.34
CA PRO A 488 -25.95 7.86 0.79
C PRO A 488 -25.85 7.57 -0.72
N ASN A 489 -25.11 8.41 -1.45
CA ASN A 489 -24.94 8.33 -2.91
C ASN A 489 -23.61 7.66 -3.31
N HIS A 490 -22.84 7.16 -2.34
CA HIS A 490 -21.63 6.38 -2.59
C HIS A 490 -21.97 4.91 -2.80
N THR A 491 -21.59 4.35 -3.93
CA THR A 491 -21.80 2.94 -4.26
C THR A 491 -20.49 2.23 -4.54
N VAL A 492 -20.32 1.06 -3.94
CA VAL A 492 -19.15 0.18 -4.14
C VAL A 492 -19.66 -1.18 -4.62
N THR A 493 -19.12 -1.67 -5.73
CA THR A 493 -19.35 -3.04 -6.20
C THR A 493 -18.03 -3.79 -6.25
N ALA A 494 -17.97 -4.96 -5.61
CA ALA A 494 -16.87 -5.92 -5.78
C ALA A 494 -17.42 -7.20 -6.42
N ASP A 495 -16.98 -7.53 -7.64
CA ASP A 495 -17.41 -8.70 -8.40
C ASP A 495 -16.22 -9.62 -8.69
N LYS A 496 -16.37 -10.93 -8.47
CA LYS A 496 -15.32 -11.93 -8.71
C LYS A 496 -13.99 -11.62 -8.03
N CYS A 497 -14.04 -10.99 -6.85
CA CYS A 497 -12.86 -10.63 -6.09
C CYS A 497 -12.47 -11.73 -5.10
N LEU A 498 -11.19 -11.74 -4.73
CA LEU A 498 -10.61 -12.68 -3.80
C LEU A 498 -9.90 -11.93 -2.66
N PHE A 499 -10.37 -12.12 -1.44
CA PHE A 499 -9.83 -11.52 -0.22
C PHE A 499 -9.20 -12.61 0.65
N LEU A 500 -7.86 -12.67 0.72
CA LEU A 500 -7.14 -13.76 1.37
C LEU A 500 -6.17 -13.28 2.44
N TYR A 501 -6.16 -13.94 3.60
CA TYR A 501 -5.13 -13.73 4.63
C TYR A 501 -4.95 -12.26 5.04
N ASN A 502 -6.00 -11.45 4.97
CA ASN A 502 -6.00 -10.08 5.47
C ASN A 502 -6.39 -10.05 6.95
N GLY A 503 -6.19 -8.91 7.62
CA GLY A 503 -6.78 -8.70 8.94
C GLY A 503 -8.30 -8.73 8.84
N THR A 504 -8.83 -7.87 7.98
CA THR A 504 -10.23 -7.88 7.58
C THR A 504 -10.31 -8.05 6.06
N GLY A 505 -11.02 -9.06 5.55
CA GLY A 505 -11.19 -9.23 4.11
C GLY A 505 -12.05 -8.12 3.50
N ILE A 506 -13.29 -8.01 3.98
CA ILE A 506 -14.27 -7.03 3.51
C ILE A 506 -14.71 -6.17 4.69
N ARG A 507 -14.54 -4.85 4.58
CA ARG A 507 -14.95 -3.90 5.63
C ARG A 507 -16.01 -2.92 5.15
N TYR A 508 -17.02 -2.77 6.00
CA TYR A 508 -17.97 -1.68 5.93
C TYR A 508 -17.98 -0.94 7.27
N GLY A 509 -17.49 0.30 7.27
CA GLY A 509 -17.28 1.05 8.49
C GLY A 509 -15.94 1.75 8.49
N ASP A 510 -15.83 2.73 9.35
CA ASP A 510 -14.70 3.65 9.42
C ASP A 510 -14.16 3.65 10.85
N ASN A 511 -12.88 3.92 10.98
CA ASN A 511 -12.19 4.04 12.25
C ASN A 511 -12.45 5.37 12.97
N TYR A 512 -13.12 6.37 12.37
CA TYR A 512 -13.33 7.68 13.01
C TYR A 512 -14.69 7.85 13.73
N GLU A 513 -14.68 8.50 14.91
CA GLU A 513 -15.91 8.78 15.68
C GLU A 513 -16.81 9.83 15.01
N TRP A 514 -16.22 10.70 14.21
CA TRP A 514 -16.93 11.75 13.49
C TRP A 514 -17.57 11.24 12.19
N SER A 515 -17.03 10.15 11.63
CA SER A 515 -17.36 9.66 10.29
C SER A 515 -18.81 9.17 10.18
N GLU A 516 -19.47 9.66 9.14
CA GLU A 516 -20.75 9.16 8.67
C GLU A 516 -20.50 8.09 7.61
N VAL A 517 -21.05 6.89 7.81
CA VAL A 517 -20.90 5.76 6.87
C VAL A 517 -22.27 5.40 6.31
N ASN A 518 -22.69 5.99 5.19
CA ASN A 518 -24.05 5.84 4.64
C ASN A 518 -24.08 5.28 3.21
N GLY A 519 -22.92 5.01 2.60
CA GLY A 519 -22.81 4.40 1.29
C GLY A 519 -23.32 2.96 1.25
N LYS A 520 -23.31 2.36 0.05
CA LYS A 520 -23.74 0.97 -0.16
C LYS A 520 -22.63 0.17 -0.79
N MET A 521 -22.35 -1.01 -0.23
CA MET A 521 -21.39 -1.96 -0.76
C MET A 521 -22.11 -3.25 -1.17
N ASN A 522 -21.91 -3.69 -2.41
CA ASN A 522 -22.40 -4.97 -2.90
C ASN A 522 -21.23 -5.86 -3.31
N VAL A 523 -21.07 -6.98 -2.63
CA VAL A 523 -20.03 -7.97 -2.93
C VAL A 523 -20.66 -9.19 -3.57
N LYS A 524 -20.17 -9.59 -4.74
CA LYS A 524 -20.76 -10.70 -5.48
C LYS A 524 -19.74 -11.61 -6.16
N ASN A 525 -20.11 -12.88 -6.33
CA ASN A 525 -19.28 -13.92 -6.95
C ASN A 525 -17.86 -14.02 -6.37
N SER A 526 -17.69 -13.66 -5.09
CA SER A 526 -16.39 -13.39 -4.48
C SER A 526 -16.08 -14.37 -3.35
N PHE A 527 -14.82 -14.41 -2.95
CA PHE A 527 -14.36 -15.24 -1.83
C PHE A 527 -13.62 -14.37 -0.83
N SER A 528 -13.99 -14.43 0.44
CA SER A 528 -13.23 -13.82 1.54
C SER A 528 -12.82 -14.92 2.51
N LEU A 529 -11.57 -15.39 2.42
CA LEU A 529 -11.14 -16.61 3.08
C LEU A 529 -9.85 -16.41 3.89
N TYR A 530 -9.79 -17.09 5.03
CA TYR A 530 -8.61 -17.16 5.90
C TYR A 530 -8.12 -15.80 6.41
N ASN A 531 -9.01 -14.81 6.42
CA ASN A 531 -8.78 -13.54 7.10
C ASN A 531 -8.99 -13.72 8.61
N ASP A 532 -8.53 -12.78 9.42
CA ASP A 532 -8.92 -12.80 10.85
C ASP A 532 -10.43 -12.57 10.97
N ARG A 533 -10.95 -11.65 10.14
CA ARG A 533 -12.37 -11.46 9.88
C ARG A 533 -12.63 -11.44 8.37
N ASP A 534 -13.40 -12.40 7.87
CA ASP A 534 -13.77 -12.40 6.45
C ASP A 534 -14.68 -11.20 6.10
N VAL A 535 -15.53 -10.80 7.04
CA VAL A 535 -16.41 -9.63 6.93
C VAL A 535 -16.44 -8.89 8.26
N TRP A 536 -16.30 -7.57 8.22
CA TRP A 536 -16.49 -6.70 9.38
C TRP A 536 -17.39 -5.50 9.02
N ASN A 537 -18.59 -5.46 9.59
CA ASN A 537 -19.50 -4.32 9.45
C ASN A 537 -19.66 -3.63 10.81
N MET A 538 -18.89 -2.58 11.08
CA MET A 538 -19.00 -1.85 12.34
C MET A 538 -18.65 -0.39 12.14
N VAL A 539 -19.60 0.49 12.46
CA VAL A 539 -19.39 1.94 12.37
C VAL A 539 -19.03 2.48 13.76
N ARG A 540 -17.84 3.07 13.90
CA ARG A 540 -17.37 3.62 15.19
C ARG A 540 -18.34 4.61 15.80
N LYS A 541 -18.84 5.55 15.02
CA LYS A 541 -19.79 6.58 15.47
C LYS A 541 -21.02 6.01 16.18
N THR A 542 -21.57 4.88 15.71
CA THR A 542 -22.81 4.31 16.26
C THR A 542 -22.57 3.10 17.15
N TRP A 543 -21.38 2.49 17.08
CA TRP A 543 -21.05 1.20 17.69
C TRP A 543 -22.03 0.11 17.26
N SER A 544 -22.39 0.10 15.98
CA SER A 544 -23.35 -0.85 15.44
C SER A 544 -23.09 -1.14 13.95
N PRO A 545 -23.45 -2.34 13.47
CA PRO A 545 -23.46 -2.63 12.04
C PRO A 545 -24.58 -1.86 11.31
N LYS A 546 -24.39 -1.64 10.00
CA LYS A 546 -25.44 -1.20 9.06
C LYS A 546 -25.73 -2.33 8.07
N LEU A 547 -26.46 -3.34 8.53
CA LEU A 547 -26.62 -4.62 7.81
C LEU A 547 -27.26 -4.47 6.42
N GLN A 548 -28.14 -3.49 6.24
CA GLN A 548 -28.81 -3.23 4.96
C GLN A 548 -27.95 -2.50 3.92
N ASN A 549 -26.76 -2.03 4.31
CA ASN A 549 -25.87 -1.25 3.45
C ASN A 549 -24.70 -2.07 2.88
N LEU A 550 -24.45 -3.27 3.40
CA LEU A 550 -23.49 -4.22 2.85
C LEU A 550 -24.23 -5.51 2.50
N THR A 551 -24.28 -5.83 1.21
CA THR A 551 -25.01 -6.97 0.66
C THR A 551 -24.09 -7.95 -0.04
N PHE A 552 -24.53 -9.21 -0.10
CA PHE A 552 -23.77 -10.31 -0.66
C PHE A 552 -24.60 -11.13 -1.65
N GLU A 553 -23.99 -11.51 -2.77
CA GLU A 553 -24.56 -12.44 -3.75
C GLU A 553 -23.51 -13.49 -4.15
N ASN A 554 -23.79 -14.78 -4.00
CA ASN A 554 -22.83 -15.84 -4.35
C ASN A 554 -21.40 -15.58 -3.78
N THR A 555 -21.33 -15.14 -2.52
CA THR A 555 -20.07 -14.86 -1.82
C THR A 555 -19.85 -15.87 -0.73
N ARG A 556 -18.60 -16.34 -0.59
CA ARG A 556 -18.23 -17.38 0.37
C ARG A 556 -17.19 -16.88 1.37
N ILE A 557 -17.33 -17.35 2.61
CA ILE A 557 -16.45 -17.01 3.73
C ILE A 557 -15.81 -18.25 4.36
N SER A 558 -14.68 -18.10 5.04
CA SER A 558 -13.99 -19.23 5.70
C SER A 558 -14.54 -19.54 7.10
N LYS A 559 -15.13 -18.56 7.79
CA LYS A 559 -15.72 -18.71 9.12
C LYS A 559 -17.14 -18.13 9.16
N PRO A 560 -18.10 -18.73 9.89
CA PRO A 560 -19.44 -18.16 10.04
C PRO A 560 -19.40 -16.72 10.58
N SER A 561 -20.18 -15.82 9.96
CA SER A 561 -20.35 -14.44 10.43
C SER A 561 -21.61 -14.32 11.28
N SER A 562 -21.50 -13.74 12.48
CA SER A 562 -22.67 -13.43 13.31
C SER A 562 -23.50 -12.27 12.74
N GLN A 563 -22.88 -11.39 11.94
CA GLN A 563 -23.55 -10.26 11.31
C GLN A 563 -24.29 -10.67 10.04
N TYR A 564 -23.80 -11.73 9.38
CA TYR A 564 -24.33 -12.27 8.12
C TYR A 564 -24.42 -13.80 8.18
N PRO A 565 -25.33 -14.35 9.02
CA PRO A 565 -25.45 -15.79 9.23
C PRO A 565 -25.89 -16.58 7.98
N GLU A 566 -26.41 -15.90 6.96
CA GLU A 566 -26.84 -16.46 5.69
C GLU A 566 -25.69 -16.74 4.71
N LEU A 567 -24.49 -16.19 4.95
CA LEU A 567 -23.33 -16.41 4.08
C LEU A 567 -22.89 -17.87 4.08
N GLU A 568 -22.64 -18.41 2.89
CA GLU A 568 -22.15 -19.77 2.74
C GLU A 568 -20.70 -19.86 3.23
N THR A 569 -20.44 -20.79 4.17
CA THR A 569 -19.06 -21.11 4.57
C THR A 569 -18.43 -22.04 3.54
N TYR A 570 -17.28 -21.64 3.00
CA TYR A 570 -16.46 -22.47 2.13
C TYR A 570 -15.99 -23.72 2.87
N LYS A 571 -16.12 -24.89 2.24
CA LYS A 571 -15.61 -26.17 2.73
C LYS A 571 -14.65 -26.71 1.67
N GLU A 572 -13.42 -26.97 2.09
CA GLU A 572 -12.37 -27.59 1.26
C GLU A 572 -12.77 -28.97 0.71
#